data_AF-A0A226WM45-F1
#
_entry.id   AF-A0A226WM45-F1
#
_cell.length_a   1.000
_cell.length_b   1.000
_cell.length_c   1.000
_cell.angle_alpha   90.00
_cell.angle_beta   90.00
_cell.angle_gamma   90.00
#
_symmetry.space_group_name_H-M   'P 1'
#
loop_
_entity.id
_entity.type
_entity.pdbx_description
1 polymer ?
#
loop_
_entity_poly.entity_id
_entity_poly.type
_entity_poly.pdbx_seq_one_letter_code
_entity_poly.pdbx_strand_id
1 'polypeptide(L)'
;MELHKGSPHFKWQALFWPAAAISGIAAGIVFAALALTAVWSAGGSFWGPLRVVAAIAMGIDVFVQPTAYNLAMTFMALSVHFMLSVGFALILAAIIFAFNFDSSVGIALAVGGVFGVLVYLPKR
;
A
#
# COMPACT_ATOMS: atom_id res chain seq x y z
N MET A 1 35.81 -32.78 -2.11
CA MET A 1 34.90 -31.90 -1.34
C MET A 1 34.17 -31.02 -2.34
N GLU A 2 33.02 -31.49 -2.82
CA GLU A 2 32.19 -30.76 -3.79
C GLU A 2 31.19 -29.87 -3.04
N LEU A 3 31.45 -28.56 -3.07
CA LEU A 3 30.52 -27.54 -2.58
C LEU A 3 29.32 -27.46 -3.54
N HIS A 4 28.31 -28.27 -3.29
CA HIS A 4 26.98 -28.06 -3.88
C HIS A 4 26.44 -26.73 -3.34
N LYS A 5 26.64 -25.65 -4.12
CA LYS A 5 25.93 -24.37 -3.96
C LYS A 5 24.44 -24.68 -4.14
N GLY A 6 23.74 -24.90 -3.04
CA GLY A 6 22.29 -24.93 -3.01
C GLY A 6 21.74 -23.66 -3.65
N SER A 7 21.10 -23.83 -4.79
CA SER A 7 20.49 -22.76 -5.57
C SER A 7 19.52 -21.93 -4.69
N PRO A 8 19.68 -20.60 -4.57
CA PRO A 8 18.80 -19.75 -3.76
C PRO A 8 17.35 -19.67 -4.27
N HIS A 9 17.06 -20.28 -5.42
CA HIS A 9 15.74 -20.28 -6.06
C HIS A 9 14.63 -20.95 -5.23
N PHE A 10 14.96 -21.86 -4.31
CA PHE A 10 13.95 -22.58 -3.53
C PHE A 10 13.35 -21.74 -2.38
N LYS A 11 14.06 -20.70 -1.91
CA LYS A 11 13.57 -19.88 -0.79
C LYS A 11 12.41 -18.98 -1.20
N TRP A 12 12.47 -18.32 -2.36
CA TRP A 12 11.44 -17.38 -2.81
C TRP A 12 10.07 -18.03 -3.13
N GLN A 13 10.01 -19.35 -3.32
CA GLN A 13 8.76 -20.09 -3.45
C GLN A 13 7.98 -20.19 -2.13
N ALA A 14 8.65 -20.01 -0.98
CA ALA A 14 7.99 -19.91 0.33
C ALA A 14 7.31 -18.55 0.56
N LEU A 15 7.59 -17.55 -0.28
CA LEU A 15 6.89 -16.28 -0.24
C LEU A 15 5.48 -16.49 -0.80
N PHE A 16 4.49 -16.55 0.08
CA PHE A 16 3.09 -16.68 -0.29
C PHE A 16 2.57 -15.36 -0.89
N TRP A 17 2.91 -15.11 -2.15
CA TRP A 17 2.46 -13.94 -2.93
C TRP A 17 0.95 -13.67 -2.84
N PRO A 18 0.05 -14.68 -2.84
CA PRO A 18 -1.37 -14.45 -2.65
C PRO A 18 -1.70 -13.87 -1.27
N ALA A 19 -1.03 -14.33 -0.21
CA ALA A 19 -1.24 -13.81 1.14
C ALA A 19 -0.79 -12.36 1.26
N ALA A 20 0.32 -11.99 0.64
CA ALA A 20 0.80 -10.61 0.57
C ALA A 20 -0.15 -9.70 -0.25
N ALA A 21 -0.75 -10.21 -1.33
CA ALA A 21 -1.76 -9.47 -2.07
C ALA A 21 -3.03 -9.22 -1.24
N ILE A 22 -3.52 -10.26 -0.54
CA ILE A 22 -4.70 -10.15 0.33
C ILE A 22 -4.44 -9.19 1.50
N SER A 23 -3.26 -9.25 2.12
CA SER A 23 -2.90 -8.30 3.18
C SER A 23 -2.81 -6.87 2.65
N GLY A 24 -2.32 -6.67 1.42
CA GLY A 24 -2.33 -5.38 0.74
C GLY A 24 -3.74 -4.84 0.48
N ILE A 25 -4.70 -5.70 0.13
CA ILE A 25 -6.11 -5.28 0.01
C ILE A 25 -6.66 -4.88 1.38
N ALA A 26 -6.44 -5.70 2.42
CA ALA A 26 -6.90 -5.41 3.77
C ALA A 26 -6.33 -4.09 4.32
N ALA A 27 -5.00 -3.88 4.16
CA ALA A 27 -4.33 -2.64 4.53
C ALA A 27 -4.88 -1.45 3.73
N GLY A 28 -5.16 -1.65 2.45
CA GLY A 28 -5.75 -0.63 1.57
C GLY A 28 -7.12 -0.19 2.06
N ILE A 29 -7.99 -1.12 2.46
CA ILE A 29 -9.32 -0.81 3.01
C ILE A 29 -9.17 0.02 4.29
N VAL A 30 -8.32 -0.41 5.23
CA VAL A 30 -8.12 0.30 6.49
C VAL A 30 -7.56 1.70 6.25
N PHE A 31 -6.55 1.84 5.39
CA PHE A 31 -5.94 3.13 5.10
C PHE A 31 -6.92 4.08 4.39
N ALA A 32 -7.72 3.58 3.45
CA ALA A 32 -8.75 4.38 2.79
C ALA A 32 -9.79 4.87 3.81
N ALA A 33 -10.28 3.99 4.69
CA ALA A 33 -11.23 4.37 5.73
C ALA A 33 -10.64 5.44 6.68
N LEU A 34 -9.37 5.28 7.10
CA LEU A 34 -8.67 6.25 7.93
C LEU A 34 -8.50 7.59 7.22
N ALA A 35 -8.10 7.61 5.94
CA ALA A 35 -7.91 8.84 5.19
C ALA A 35 -9.23 9.62 5.00
N LEU A 36 -10.31 8.94 4.63
CA LEU A 36 -11.63 9.55 4.44
C LEU A 36 -12.17 10.13 5.74
N THR A 37 -12.10 9.35 6.82
CA THR A 37 -12.62 9.78 8.14
C THR A 37 -11.75 10.85 8.78
N ALA A 38 -10.43 10.82 8.62
CA ALA A 38 -9.53 11.86 9.13
C ALA A 38 -9.73 13.21 8.43
N VAL A 39 -9.88 13.23 7.10
CA VAL A 39 -10.15 14.50 6.38
C VAL A 39 -11.53 15.03 6.72
N TRP A 40 -12.54 14.16 6.81
CA TRP A 40 -13.89 14.56 7.16
C TRP A 40 -13.99 15.11 8.59
N SER A 41 -13.34 14.47 9.57
CA SER A 41 -13.32 14.96 10.96
C SER A 41 -12.58 16.29 11.10
N ALA A 42 -11.63 16.59 10.20
CA ALA A 42 -10.97 17.89 10.11
C ALA A 42 -11.79 18.97 9.37
N GLY A 43 -13.05 18.71 9.03
CA GLY A 43 -13.94 19.64 8.33
C GLY A 43 -13.76 19.67 6.79
N GLY A 44 -12.93 18.78 6.25
CA GLY A 44 -12.74 18.62 4.82
C GLY A 44 -13.86 17.82 4.14
N SER A 45 -13.82 17.79 2.81
CA SER A 45 -14.74 16.94 2.03
C SER A 45 -14.40 15.46 2.22
N PHE A 46 -15.40 14.64 2.54
CA PHE A 46 -15.25 13.18 2.64
C PHE A 46 -14.65 12.57 1.35
N TRP A 47 -15.02 13.12 0.18
CA TRP A 47 -14.52 12.68 -1.13
C TRP A 47 -13.17 13.30 -1.52
N GLY A 48 -12.62 14.18 -0.68
CA GLY A 48 -11.36 14.89 -0.92
C GLY A 48 -10.18 13.95 -1.16
N PRO A 49 -9.92 12.95 -0.29
CA PRO A 49 -8.81 12.00 -0.49
C PRO A 49 -8.88 11.24 -1.81
N LEU A 50 -10.09 10.85 -2.25
CA LEU A 50 -10.26 10.15 -3.51
C LEU A 50 -9.88 11.02 -4.71
N ARG A 51 -10.08 12.35 -4.66
CA ARG A 51 -9.63 13.26 -5.74
C ARG A 51 -8.12 13.29 -5.85
N VAL A 52 -7.44 13.39 -4.71
CA VAL A 52 -5.98 13.42 -4.66
C VAL A 52 -5.40 12.14 -5.26
N VAL A 53 -5.97 10.98 -4.91
CA VAL A 53 -5.52 9.70 -5.47
C VAL A 53 -5.87 9.57 -6.96
N ALA A 54 -7.09 9.97 -7.37
CA ALA A 54 -7.47 9.95 -8.79
C ALA A 54 -6.57 10.82 -9.67
N ALA A 55 -6.10 11.96 -9.13
CA ALA A 55 -5.20 12.88 -9.83
C ALA A 55 -3.85 12.24 -10.22
N ILE A 56 -3.43 11.16 -9.54
CA ILE A 56 -2.23 10.40 -9.91
C ILE A 56 -2.37 9.83 -11.34
N ALA A 57 -3.56 9.35 -11.71
CA ALA A 57 -3.82 8.76 -13.03
C ALA A 57 -4.48 9.73 -14.02
N MET A 58 -5.35 10.62 -13.53
CA MET A 58 -6.15 11.52 -14.36
C MET A 58 -5.56 12.93 -14.51
N GLY A 59 -4.48 13.25 -13.78
CA GLY A 59 -3.87 14.57 -13.79
C GLY A 59 -4.54 15.59 -12.88
N ILE A 60 -4.06 16.83 -12.92
CA ILE A 60 -4.48 17.92 -12.02
C ILE A 60 -5.89 18.45 -12.33
N ASP A 61 -6.41 18.20 -13.53
CA ASP A 61 -7.71 18.74 -13.97
C ASP A 61 -8.90 18.21 -13.15
N VAL A 62 -8.70 17.12 -12.39
CA VAL A 62 -9.69 16.57 -11.45
C VAL A 62 -10.05 17.58 -10.35
N PHE A 63 -9.16 18.53 -10.05
CA PHE A 63 -9.42 19.59 -9.05
C PHE A 63 -10.31 20.72 -9.58
N VAL A 64 -10.51 20.82 -10.90
CA VAL A 64 -11.35 21.85 -11.54
C VAL A 64 -12.82 21.43 -11.56
N GLN A 65 -13.11 20.13 -11.47
CA GLN A 65 -14.49 19.62 -11.48
C GLN A 65 -15.23 19.90 -10.17
N PRO A 66 -16.56 20.12 -10.20
CA PRO A 66 -17.37 20.37 -9.01
C PRO A 66 -17.14 19.32 -7.93
N THR A 67 -17.24 19.71 -6.65
CA THR A 67 -16.98 18.84 -5.50
C THR A 67 -17.95 17.66 -5.33
N ALA A 68 -18.81 17.43 -6.32
CA ALA A 68 -19.81 16.37 -6.34
C ALA A 68 -19.16 14.99 -6.54
N TYR A 69 -19.91 13.97 -6.15
CA TYR A 69 -19.55 12.57 -6.38
C TYR A 69 -19.47 12.27 -7.89
N ASN A 70 -18.36 11.67 -8.32
CA ASN A 70 -18.17 11.19 -9.69
C ASN A 70 -17.75 9.71 -9.62
N LEU A 71 -18.56 8.84 -10.24
CA LEU A 71 -18.37 7.40 -10.21
C LEU A 71 -17.04 6.98 -10.89
N ALA A 72 -16.73 7.56 -12.06
CA ALA A 72 -15.51 7.25 -12.79
C ALA A 72 -14.26 7.65 -12.00
N MET A 73 -14.31 8.82 -11.35
CA MET A 73 -13.25 9.29 -10.47
C MET A 73 -13.06 8.38 -9.26
N THR A 74 -14.16 7.92 -8.65
CA THR A 74 -14.13 7.01 -7.50
C THR A 74 -13.51 5.66 -7.90
N PHE A 75 -13.92 5.09 -9.02
CA PHE A 75 -13.31 3.86 -9.54
C PHE A 75 -11.81 4.03 -9.80
N MET A 76 -11.41 5.12 -10.47
CA MET A 76 -9.99 5.37 -10.75
C MET A 76 -9.17 5.55 -9.47
N ALA A 77 -9.69 6.31 -8.50
CA ALA A 77 -9.06 6.47 -7.20
C ALA A 77 -8.86 5.13 -6.48
N LEU A 78 -9.91 4.29 -6.43
CA LEU A 78 -9.84 2.99 -5.80
C LEU A 78 -8.85 2.06 -6.53
N SER A 79 -8.87 2.04 -7.87
CA SER A 79 -7.93 1.25 -8.67
C SER A 79 -6.47 1.63 -8.35
N VAL A 80 -6.13 2.92 -8.40
CA VAL A 80 -4.78 3.40 -8.07
C VAL A 80 -4.43 3.07 -6.63
N HIS A 81 -5.34 3.31 -5.69
CA HIS A 81 -5.13 3.05 -4.26
C HIS A 81 -4.81 1.57 -3.99
N PHE A 82 -5.62 0.66 -4.53
CA PHE A 82 -5.41 -0.78 -4.33
C PHE A 82 -4.18 -1.30 -5.07
N MET A 83 -3.86 -0.76 -6.26
CA MET A 83 -2.62 -1.12 -6.96
C MET A 83 -1.39 -0.73 -6.14
N LEU A 84 -1.36 0.48 -5.59
CA LEU A 84 -0.26 0.94 -4.73
C LEU A 84 -0.21 0.14 -3.42
N SER A 85 -1.36 -0.09 -2.78
CA SER A 85 -1.45 -0.82 -1.51
C SER A 85 -0.95 -2.27 -1.65
N VAL A 86 -1.38 -2.98 -2.71
CA VAL A 86 -0.87 -4.31 -3.04
C VAL A 86 0.61 -4.25 -3.36
N GLY A 87 1.05 -3.32 -4.21
CA GLY A 87 2.46 -3.16 -4.57
C GLY A 87 3.37 -2.98 -3.34
N PHE A 88 2.96 -2.12 -2.40
CA PHE A 88 3.70 -1.91 -1.15
C PHE A 88 3.68 -3.13 -0.23
N ALA A 89 2.56 -3.85 -0.13
CA ALA A 89 2.50 -5.08 0.65
C ALA A 89 3.41 -6.17 0.06
N LEU A 90 3.50 -6.28 -1.27
CA LEU A 90 4.42 -7.19 -1.94
C LEU A 90 5.88 -6.82 -1.67
N ILE A 91 6.23 -5.53 -1.76
CA ILE A 91 7.57 -5.03 -1.43
C ILE A 91 7.92 -5.34 0.04
N LEU A 92 7.01 -5.05 0.96
CA LEU A 92 7.21 -5.31 2.39
C LEU A 92 7.38 -6.81 2.67
N ALA A 93 6.56 -7.66 2.04
CA ALA A 93 6.68 -9.11 2.18
C ALA A 93 8.03 -9.62 1.66
N ALA A 94 8.51 -9.09 0.53
CA ALA A 94 9.84 -9.40 0.01
C ALA A 94 10.97 -8.96 0.97
N ILE A 95 10.84 -7.79 1.61
CA ILE A 95 11.80 -7.31 2.62
C ILE A 95 11.79 -8.25 3.85
N ILE A 96 10.61 -8.55 4.39
CA ILE A 96 10.48 -9.44 5.56
C ILE A 96 11.12 -10.79 5.28
N PHE A 97 10.85 -11.35 4.10
CA PHE A 97 11.42 -12.63 3.67
C PHE A 97 12.93 -12.57 3.48
N ALA A 98 13.45 -11.53 2.79
CA ALA A 98 14.88 -11.39 2.52
C ALA A 98 15.74 -11.32 3.77
N PHE A 99 15.21 -10.71 4.85
CA PHE A 99 15.92 -10.52 6.11
C PHE A 99 15.51 -11.50 7.23
N ASN A 100 14.60 -12.44 6.97
CA ASN A 100 14.03 -13.39 7.97
C ASN A 100 13.41 -12.65 9.18
N PHE A 101 12.69 -11.56 8.90
CA PHE A 101 11.97 -10.78 9.92
C PHE A 101 10.62 -11.39 10.32
N ASP A 102 10.33 -12.60 9.85
CA ASP A 102 9.16 -13.43 10.18
C ASP A 102 9.32 -14.22 11.48
N SER A 103 10.45 -14.06 12.19
CA SER A 103 10.74 -14.74 13.45
C SER A 103 9.78 -14.42 14.60
N SER A 104 9.09 -13.27 14.55
CA SER A 104 8.00 -12.95 15.47
C SER A 104 7.03 -11.92 14.88
N VAL A 105 5.77 -11.96 15.34
CA VAL A 105 4.77 -10.95 14.97
C VAL A 105 5.23 -9.54 15.33
N GLY A 106 5.91 -9.38 16.48
CA GLY A 106 6.43 -8.08 16.91
C GLY A 106 7.45 -7.48 15.96
N ILE A 107 8.39 -8.29 15.46
CA ILE A 107 9.39 -7.84 14.47
C ILE A 107 8.72 -7.50 13.14
N ALA A 108 7.80 -8.36 12.66
CA ALA A 108 7.05 -8.08 11.43
C ALA A 108 6.24 -6.77 11.52
N LEU A 109 5.59 -6.50 12.65
CA LEU A 109 4.89 -5.24 12.91
C LEU A 109 5.84 -4.04 12.95
N ALA A 110 7.00 -4.17 13.60
CA ALA A 110 7.99 -3.09 13.68
C ALA A 110 8.54 -2.74 12.28
N VAL A 111 8.87 -3.75 11.47
CA VAL A 111 9.35 -3.55 10.09
C VAL A 111 8.26 -2.90 9.23
N GLY A 112 7.02 -3.38 9.32
CA GLY A 112 5.88 -2.77 8.62
C GLY A 112 5.64 -1.32 9.05
N GLY A 113 5.73 -1.03 10.35
CA GLY A 113 5.60 0.32 10.90
C GLY A 113 6.67 1.26 10.37
N VAL A 114 7.95 0.86 10.43
CA VAL A 114 9.08 1.63 9.88
C VAL A 114 8.90 1.84 8.38
N PHE A 115 8.54 0.80 7.62
CA PHE A 115 8.30 0.90 6.19
C PHE A 115 7.19 1.91 5.88
N GLY A 116 6.06 1.85 6.58
CA GLY A 116 4.97 2.82 6.42
C GLY A 116 5.40 4.25 6.71
N VAL A 117 6.16 4.48 7.79
CA VAL A 117 6.72 5.80 8.10
C VAL A 117 7.62 6.30 6.96
N LEU A 118 8.53 5.45 6.47
CA LEU A 118 9.45 5.81 5.38
C LEU A 118 8.72 6.20 4.09
N VAL A 119 7.62 5.54 3.76
CA VAL A 119 6.78 5.89 2.60
C VAL A 119 6.12 7.26 2.77
N TYR A 120 5.76 7.64 4.00
CA TYR A 120 5.05 8.88 4.30
C TYR A 120 5.97 10.07 4.61
N LEU A 121 7.27 9.85 4.74
CA LEU A 121 8.21 10.94 4.98
C LEU A 121 8.28 11.85 3.75
N PRO A 122 8.05 13.17 3.91
CA PRO A 122 8.22 14.11 2.82
C PRO A 122 9.69 14.08 2.38
N LYS A 123 9.92 13.88 1.08
CA LYS A 123 11.23 14.09 0.48
C LYS A 123 11.48 15.60 0.49
N ARG A 124 12.46 16.05 1.27
CA ARG A 124 12.90 17.45 1.35
C ARG A 124 13.55 17.89 0.05
#